data_AF-A0A9E2D5A0-F1
#
_entry.id   AF-A0A9E2D5A0-F1
#
_cell.length_a   1.000
_cell.length_b   1.000
_cell.length_c   1.000
_cell.angle_alpha   90.00
_cell.angle_beta   90.00
_cell.angle_gamma   90.00
#
_symmetry.space_group_name_H-M   'P 1'
#
loop_
_entity.id
_entity.type
_entity.pdbx_description
1 polymer ?
#
loop_
_entity_poly.entity_id
_entity_poly.type
_entity_poly.pdbx_seq_one_letter_code
_entity_poly.pdbx_strand_id
1 'polypeptide(L)'
;MRPLFFSIIVIAISLATGFRAQAQTGCVTAQCHAGFAEKKQTHPAEAQCSSCHLDSGDQHAKGGETPPALHEDMCVSCHDTMLAHRYLHSPVTKASCHLCHDPHDDMARKLLPEGYSDKPFINYDAEAYKLCFSCHKRDLLMFPDTSYSTGFRNGTVNLHYLHVNKAIRGRSCKLCHEMHGAEQPKMMADTVSFGNWRMPVKFKMTENGGSCFPGCHETRQYDRKARTVHPESRNTENDK
;
A
#
# COMPACT_ATOMS: atom_id res chain seq x y z
N MET A 1 8.13 -94.20 -22.11
CA MET A 1 7.85 -93.29 -23.25
C MET A 1 7.73 -91.88 -22.69
N ARG A 2 8.66 -91.00 -23.08
CA ARG A 2 8.73 -89.59 -22.66
C ARG A 2 7.68 -88.77 -23.43
N PRO A 3 7.14 -87.70 -22.83
CA PRO A 3 6.98 -86.47 -23.60
C PRO A 3 7.63 -85.27 -22.90
N LEU A 4 8.71 -84.82 -23.52
CA LEU A 4 9.12 -83.44 -23.78
C LEU A 4 8.63 -82.35 -22.79
N PHE A 5 9.56 -81.93 -21.92
CA PHE A 5 9.55 -80.61 -21.30
C PHE A 5 9.71 -79.53 -22.38
N PHE A 6 8.67 -78.76 -22.64
CA PHE A 6 8.75 -77.52 -23.41
C PHE A 6 9.15 -76.39 -22.43
N SER A 7 10.42 -76.04 -22.42
CA SER A 7 10.91 -74.84 -21.73
C SER A 7 10.41 -73.60 -22.47
N ILE A 8 9.36 -72.97 -21.95
CA ILE A 8 8.92 -71.64 -22.38
C ILE A 8 9.92 -70.63 -21.81
N ILE A 9 10.81 -70.13 -22.67
CA ILE A 9 11.65 -68.97 -22.36
C ILE A 9 10.75 -67.74 -22.38
N VAL A 10 10.37 -67.26 -21.21
CA VAL A 10 9.72 -65.95 -21.04
C VAL A 10 10.81 -64.90 -21.23
N ILE A 11 10.91 -64.35 -22.45
CA ILE A 11 11.72 -63.16 -22.71
C ILE A 11 11.00 -61.99 -22.04
N ALA A 12 11.46 -61.61 -20.85
CA ALA A 12 11.07 -60.36 -20.23
C ALA A 12 11.61 -59.22 -21.09
N ILE A 13 10.76 -58.71 -22.00
CA ILE A 13 11.02 -57.45 -22.68
C ILE A 13 10.92 -56.37 -21.61
N SER A 14 12.07 -55.96 -21.09
CA SER A 14 12.21 -54.76 -20.28
C SER A 14 11.82 -53.57 -21.16
N LEU A 15 10.53 -53.21 -21.14
CA LEU A 15 10.09 -51.88 -21.53
C LEU A 15 10.73 -50.91 -20.55
N ALA A 16 11.98 -50.53 -20.83
CA ALA A 16 12.57 -49.32 -20.29
C ALA A 16 11.72 -48.17 -20.83
N THR A 17 10.63 -47.88 -20.12
CA THR A 17 9.90 -46.63 -20.25
C THR A 17 10.88 -45.54 -19.84
N GLY A 18 11.65 -45.05 -20.81
CA GLY A 18 12.37 -43.80 -20.66
C GLY A 18 11.32 -42.74 -20.38
N PHE A 19 11.16 -42.39 -19.10
CA PHE A 19 10.53 -41.15 -18.71
C PHE A 19 11.36 -40.04 -19.36
N ARG A 20 10.96 -39.59 -20.54
CA ARG A 20 11.46 -38.33 -21.06
C ARG A 20 10.99 -37.28 -20.08
N ALA A 21 11.92 -36.68 -19.36
CA ALA A 21 11.65 -35.49 -18.57
C ALA A 21 11.10 -34.44 -19.53
N GLN A 22 9.78 -34.22 -19.50
CA GLN A 22 9.16 -33.13 -20.24
C GLN A 22 9.70 -31.83 -19.63
N ALA A 23 10.38 -31.00 -20.41
CA ALA A 23 10.67 -29.64 -19.99
C ALA A 23 9.32 -28.96 -19.73
N GLN A 24 9.05 -28.61 -18.47
CA GLN A 24 7.82 -27.90 -18.13
C GLN A 24 7.91 -26.51 -18.80
N THR A 25 7.01 -26.23 -19.74
CA THR A 25 6.92 -24.94 -20.42
C THR A 25 6.00 -24.01 -19.63
N GLY A 26 6.52 -22.88 -19.16
CA GLY A 26 5.74 -21.85 -18.46
C GLY A 26 6.54 -21.18 -17.35
N CYS A 27 6.02 -20.06 -16.83
CA CYS A 27 6.64 -19.33 -15.72
C CYS A 27 6.56 -20.14 -14.41
N VAL A 28 5.41 -20.77 -14.15
CA VAL A 28 5.13 -21.54 -12.92
C VAL A 28 5.39 -23.02 -13.17
N THR A 29 6.58 -23.48 -12.80
CA THR A 29 7.03 -24.87 -12.86
C THR A 29 7.69 -25.25 -11.55
N ALA A 30 7.97 -26.54 -11.34
CA ALA A 30 8.74 -26.98 -10.19
C ALA A 30 10.16 -26.37 -10.15
N GLN A 31 10.67 -25.90 -11.30
CA GLN A 31 12.01 -25.37 -11.45
C GLN A 31 12.08 -23.83 -11.43
N CYS A 32 11.01 -23.11 -11.82
CA CYS A 32 11.13 -21.67 -12.13
C CYS A 32 10.35 -20.72 -11.20
N HIS A 33 9.08 -20.92 -10.89
CA HIS A 33 8.35 -20.02 -9.94
C HIS A 33 7.30 -20.80 -9.15
N ALA A 34 7.70 -21.94 -8.58
CA ALA A 34 6.80 -22.89 -7.91
C ALA A 34 5.93 -22.26 -6.81
N GLY A 35 6.43 -21.22 -6.13
CA GLY A 35 5.68 -20.51 -5.07
C GLY A 35 4.42 -19.80 -5.56
N PHE A 36 4.28 -19.55 -6.86
CA PHE A 36 3.06 -18.97 -7.44
C PHE A 36 1.99 -20.03 -7.76
N ALA A 37 2.29 -21.32 -7.67
CA ALA A 37 1.31 -22.38 -7.91
C ALA A 37 0.20 -22.42 -6.84
N GLU A 38 0.50 -21.91 -5.64
CA GLU A 38 -0.43 -21.92 -4.50
C GLU A 38 -1.07 -20.54 -4.23
N LYS A 39 -0.60 -19.49 -4.91
CA LYS A 39 -1.13 -18.12 -4.76
C LYS A 39 -2.43 -17.97 -5.56
N LYS A 40 -3.44 -17.33 -4.97
CA LYS A 40 -4.67 -16.97 -5.71
C LYS A 40 -4.45 -15.77 -6.62
N GLN A 41 -5.19 -15.70 -7.74
CA GLN A 41 -5.20 -14.53 -8.63
C GLN A 41 -5.69 -13.29 -7.86
N THR A 42 -4.88 -12.22 -7.83
CA THR A 42 -5.00 -11.12 -6.85
C THR A 42 -5.57 -9.84 -7.46
N HIS A 43 -5.13 -9.42 -8.65
CA HIS A 43 -5.70 -8.28 -9.38
C HIS A 43 -5.17 -8.07 -10.82
N PRO A 44 -6.06 -7.88 -11.81
CA PRO A 44 -7.42 -8.43 -11.91
C PRO A 44 -7.41 -9.98 -11.94
N ALA A 45 -8.56 -10.61 -11.69
CA ALA A 45 -8.66 -12.05 -11.53
C ALA A 45 -8.22 -12.83 -12.78
N GLU A 46 -8.23 -12.24 -13.96
CA GLU A 46 -7.86 -12.88 -15.22
C GLU A 46 -6.42 -12.51 -15.66
N ALA A 47 -5.70 -11.71 -14.88
CA ALA A 47 -4.37 -11.24 -15.23
C ALA A 47 -3.40 -12.42 -15.44
N GLN A 48 -2.70 -12.39 -16.56
CA GLN A 48 -1.62 -13.33 -16.85
C GLN A 48 -0.29 -12.71 -16.43
N CYS A 49 0.73 -13.53 -16.16
CA CYS A 49 2.08 -13.05 -15.86
C CYS A 49 2.57 -12.07 -16.93
N SER A 50 2.27 -12.37 -18.20
CA SER A 50 2.62 -11.57 -19.38
C SER A 50 1.89 -10.23 -19.49
N SER A 51 0.82 -10.02 -18.74
CA SER A 51 0.15 -8.71 -18.65
C SER A 51 1.00 -7.69 -17.91
N CYS A 52 1.94 -8.17 -17.08
CA CYS A 52 2.77 -7.37 -16.21
C CYS A 52 4.27 -7.50 -16.52
N HIS A 53 4.70 -8.72 -16.85
CA HIS A 53 6.07 -9.06 -17.20
C HIS A 53 6.23 -9.26 -18.72
N LEU A 54 7.42 -9.00 -19.24
CA LEU A 54 7.76 -9.14 -20.66
C LEU A 54 8.20 -10.57 -21.07
N ASP A 55 7.99 -11.56 -20.21
CA ASP A 55 8.80 -12.79 -20.11
C ASP A 55 9.00 -13.63 -21.40
N SER A 56 10.27 -14.02 -21.62
CA SER A 56 10.80 -15.36 -22.00
C SER A 56 12.15 -15.34 -22.76
N GLY A 57 12.70 -14.17 -23.10
CA GLY A 57 13.97 -14.04 -23.85
C GLY A 57 15.07 -13.20 -23.17
N ASP A 58 14.83 -12.72 -21.94
CA ASP A 58 15.77 -11.88 -21.20
C ASP A 58 16.75 -12.71 -20.35
N GLN A 59 17.53 -12.04 -19.48
CA GLN A 59 18.46 -12.73 -18.58
C GLN A 59 17.73 -13.48 -17.45
N HIS A 60 16.48 -13.14 -17.11
CA HIS A 60 15.71 -13.82 -16.08
C HIS A 60 15.46 -15.28 -16.46
N ALA A 61 15.07 -15.52 -17.72
CA ALA A 61 14.78 -16.87 -18.24
C ALA A 61 15.99 -17.84 -18.20
N LYS A 62 17.21 -17.34 -18.00
CA LYS A 62 18.44 -18.16 -17.90
C LYS A 62 18.75 -18.61 -16.46
N GLY A 63 17.95 -18.19 -15.48
CA GLY A 63 18.20 -18.42 -14.06
C GLY A 63 19.18 -17.39 -13.45
N GLY A 64 18.99 -17.09 -12.17
CA GLY A 64 19.76 -16.08 -11.43
C GLY A 64 18.86 -15.20 -10.55
N GLU A 65 19.45 -14.23 -9.85
CA GLU A 65 18.72 -13.29 -8.97
C GLU A 65 18.07 -12.11 -9.73
N THR A 66 18.17 -12.09 -11.06
CA THR A 66 17.62 -10.99 -11.88
C THR A 66 16.09 -11.14 -11.98
N PRO A 67 15.31 -10.11 -11.58
CA PRO A 67 13.86 -10.14 -11.72
C PRO A 67 13.44 -10.03 -13.20
N PRO A 68 12.28 -10.58 -13.58
CA PRO A 68 11.73 -10.44 -14.93
C PRO A 68 11.49 -8.97 -15.27
N ALA A 69 11.78 -8.59 -16.52
CA ALA A 69 11.48 -7.24 -16.98
C ALA A 69 9.97 -6.95 -16.90
N LEU A 70 9.63 -5.71 -16.54
CA LEU A 70 8.25 -5.23 -16.43
C LEU A 70 7.87 -4.42 -17.67
N HIS A 71 6.58 -4.43 -18.05
CA HIS A 71 6.07 -3.45 -19.01
C HIS A 71 6.29 -2.03 -18.45
N GLU A 72 6.73 -1.11 -19.30
CA GLU A 72 6.70 0.31 -18.97
C GLU A 72 5.25 0.73 -18.65
N ASP A 73 5.07 1.54 -17.61
CA ASP A 73 3.75 2.08 -17.24
C ASP A 73 2.65 1.04 -16.93
N MET A 74 3.03 -0.22 -16.69
CA MET A 74 2.12 -1.36 -16.46
C MET A 74 0.92 -1.03 -15.56
N CYS A 75 1.17 -0.37 -14.42
CA CYS A 75 0.11 -0.02 -13.47
C CYS A 75 -0.83 1.05 -14.03
N VAL A 76 -0.28 2.08 -14.69
CA VAL A 76 -1.04 3.24 -15.18
C VAL A 76 -1.67 2.99 -16.55
N SER A 77 -1.31 1.90 -17.24
CA SER A 77 -2.03 1.43 -18.43
C SER A 77 -3.51 1.14 -18.16
N CYS A 78 -3.83 0.73 -16.92
CA CYS A 78 -5.19 0.50 -16.45
C CYS A 78 -5.63 1.51 -15.38
N HIS A 79 -4.70 2.09 -14.61
CA HIS A 79 -4.96 3.08 -13.57
C HIS A 79 -4.46 4.49 -13.97
N ASP A 80 -4.82 4.92 -15.17
CA ASP A 80 -4.36 6.16 -15.81
C ASP A 80 -4.69 7.43 -14.99
N THR A 81 -5.82 7.43 -14.28
CA THR A 81 -6.25 8.55 -13.43
C THR A 81 -5.36 8.81 -12.21
N MET A 82 -4.52 7.87 -11.80
CA MET A 82 -3.71 7.99 -10.59
C MET A 82 -2.63 9.07 -10.70
N LEU A 83 -2.27 9.44 -11.93
CA LEU A 83 -1.33 10.51 -12.24
C LEU A 83 -2.02 11.86 -12.47
N ALA A 84 -3.36 11.90 -12.46
CA ALA A 84 -4.16 13.07 -12.81
C ALA A 84 -4.43 14.00 -11.61
N HIS A 85 -3.42 14.21 -10.76
CA HIS A 85 -3.50 15.14 -9.62
C HIS A 85 -2.41 16.21 -9.69
N ARG A 86 -2.74 17.42 -9.24
CA ARG A 86 -1.78 18.54 -9.21
C ARG A 86 -0.57 18.27 -8.31
N TYR A 87 -0.78 17.65 -7.15
CA TYR A 87 0.26 17.28 -6.21
C TYR A 87 0.27 15.77 -6.01
N LEU A 88 1.21 15.09 -6.66
CA LEU A 88 1.40 13.66 -6.53
C LEU A 88 2.29 13.33 -5.33
N HIS A 89 1.96 12.23 -4.66
CA HIS A 89 2.87 11.64 -3.67
C HIS A 89 4.09 11.06 -4.39
N SER A 90 5.29 11.25 -3.82
CA SER A 90 6.55 10.93 -4.50
C SER A 90 6.65 9.51 -5.10
N PRO A 91 6.16 8.43 -4.46
CA PRO A 91 6.14 7.11 -5.08
C PRO A 91 5.30 7.06 -6.37
N VAL A 92 4.18 7.79 -6.39
CA VAL A 92 3.25 7.85 -7.53
C VAL A 92 3.84 8.65 -8.68
N THR A 93 4.54 9.76 -8.41
CA THR A 93 5.20 10.57 -9.46
C THR A 93 6.17 9.76 -10.33
N LYS A 94 6.76 8.70 -9.78
CA LYS A 94 7.72 7.82 -10.46
C LYS A 94 7.08 6.51 -10.95
N ALA A 95 5.75 6.43 -10.98
CA ALA A 95 5.01 5.18 -11.23
C ALA A 95 5.50 4.00 -10.38
N SER A 96 6.07 4.27 -9.21
CA SER A 96 6.66 3.26 -8.31
C SER A 96 5.59 2.72 -7.36
N CYS A 97 4.46 2.26 -7.93
CA CYS A 97 3.31 1.75 -7.19
C CYS A 97 3.68 0.60 -6.25
N HIS A 98 4.66 -0.21 -6.66
CA HIS A 98 5.14 -1.37 -5.94
C HIS A 98 5.82 -1.06 -4.59
N LEU A 99 6.18 0.20 -4.34
CA LEU A 99 6.75 0.62 -3.05
C LEU A 99 5.72 0.58 -1.91
N CYS A 100 4.44 0.58 -2.24
CA CYS A 100 3.36 0.46 -1.27
C CYS A 100 2.41 -0.71 -1.58
N HIS A 101 2.30 -1.11 -2.84
CA HIS A 101 1.44 -2.20 -3.27
C HIS A 101 2.25 -3.44 -3.66
N ASP A 102 1.88 -4.62 -3.18
CA ASP A 102 2.40 -5.88 -3.68
C ASP A 102 1.35 -6.55 -4.59
N PRO A 103 1.46 -6.44 -5.93
CA PRO A 103 0.52 -7.05 -6.85
C PRO A 103 0.50 -8.59 -6.77
N HIS A 104 1.49 -9.21 -6.13
CA HIS A 104 1.59 -10.65 -5.96
C HIS A 104 1.07 -11.14 -4.60
N ASP A 105 0.64 -10.26 -3.70
CA ASP A 105 0.10 -10.61 -2.39
C ASP A 105 -1.41 -10.91 -2.48
N ASP A 106 -1.80 -12.12 -2.06
CA ASP A 106 -3.15 -12.64 -2.15
C ASP A 106 -3.97 -12.47 -0.87
N MET A 107 -3.35 -12.01 0.22
CA MET A 107 -3.99 -11.89 1.53
C MET A 107 -4.06 -10.45 2.03
N ALA A 108 -3.29 -9.53 1.45
CA ALA A 108 -3.35 -8.12 1.79
C ALA A 108 -4.53 -7.38 1.11
N ARG A 109 -5.39 -6.76 1.93
CA ARG A 109 -6.44 -5.87 1.44
C ARG A 109 -5.83 -4.67 0.70
N LYS A 110 -6.31 -4.40 -0.52
CA LYS A 110 -5.75 -3.37 -1.43
C LYS A 110 -4.28 -3.61 -1.80
N LEU A 111 -3.79 -4.85 -1.69
CA LEU A 111 -2.41 -5.21 -2.02
C LEU A 111 -1.38 -4.48 -1.14
N LEU A 112 -1.72 -4.06 0.08
CA LEU A 112 -0.78 -3.34 0.95
C LEU A 112 -0.03 -4.34 1.87
N PRO A 113 1.29 -4.55 1.69
CA PRO A 113 2.04 -5.58 2.42
C PRO A 113 2.29 -5.20 3.88
N GLU A 114 2.12 -3.93 4.22
CA GLU A 114 2.32 -3.40 5.56
C GLU A 114 1.02 -2.86 6.16
N GLY A 115 0.97 -2.79 7.49
CA GLY A 115 -0.20 -2.38 8.23
C GLY A 115 -0.72 -0.99 7.80
N TYR A 116 -1.97 -0.97 7.33
CA TYR A 116 -2.72 0.23 6.95
C TYR A 116 -4.20 0.07 7.30
N SER A 117 -4.72 1.02 8.08
CA SER A 117 -6.15 1.10 8.38
C SER A 117 -6.91 2.01 7.40
N ASP A 118 -8.02 1.52 6.86
CA ASP A 118 -9.00 2.34 6.15
C ASP A 118 -10.15 2.82 7.06
N LYS A 119 -10.05 2.69 8.38
CA LYS A 119 -11.06 3.28 9.25
C LYS A 119 -10.77 4.76 9.42
N PRO A 120 -11.79 5.66 9.38
CA PRO A 120 -11.58 7.10 9.56
C PRO A 120 -11.00 7.40 10.94
N PHE A 121 -11.41 6.63 11.96
CA PHE A 121 -10.88 6.69 13.30
C PHE A 121 -10.27 5.34 13.71
N ILE A 122 -9.11 5.41 14.34
CA ILE A 122 -8.42 4.29 14.97
C ILE A 122 -7.78 4.75 16.27
N ASN A 123 -7.57 3.84 17.21
CA ASN A 123 -6.68 4.13 18.34
C ASN A 123 -5.25 4.22 17.79
N TYR A 124 -4.43 5.07 18.39
CA TYR A 124 -3.04 5.15 17.98
C TYR A 124 -2.37 3.79 18.19
N ASP A 125 -1.87 3.23 17.09
CA ASP A 125 -1.25 1.91 17.05
C ASP A 125 -0.12 1.94 16.02
N ALA A 126 1.07 1.50 16.43
CA ALA A 126 2.26 1.57 15.59
C ALA A 126 2.14 0.71 14.32
N GLU A 127 1.45 -0.43 14.42
CA GLU A 127 1.28 -1.36 13.31
C GLU A 127 0.26 -0.83 12.30
N ALA A 128 -0.82 -0.19 12.75
CA ALA A 128 -1.84 0.40 11.88
C ALA A 128 -1.32 1.53 10.96
N TYR A 129 -0.16 2.10 11.28
CA TYR A 129 0.53 3.12 10.50
C TYR A 129 1.86 2.63 9.92
N LYS A 130 2.17 1.33 10.03
CA LYS A 130 3.48 0.77 9.66
C LYS A 130 3.84 1.08 8.21
N LEU A 131 2.88 0.99 7.29
CA LEU A 131 3.09 1.36 5.88
C LEU A 131 3.58 2.81 5.74
N CYS A 132 2.96 3.75 6.45
CA CYS A 132 3.34 5.16 6.39
C CYS A 132 4.74 5.40 6.96
N PHE A 133 5.08 4.69 8.05
CA PHE A 133 6.35 4.83 8.75
C PHE A 133 7.52 4.11 8.09
N SER A 134 7.29 3.37 7.00
CA SER A 134 8.38 2.92 6.13
C SER A 134 9.18 4.09 5.55
N CYS A 135 8.54 5.27 5.39
CA CYS A 135 9.17 6.48 4.85
C CYS A 135 9.02 7.71 5.74
N HIS A 136 7.88 7.88 6.42
CA HIS A 136 7.63 9.05 7.27
C HIS A 136 8.19 8.83 8.68
N LYS A 137 8.88 9.84 9.24
CA LYS A 137 9.46 9.75 10.58
C LYS A 137 8.36 9.76 11.66
N ARG A 138 8.42 8.79 12.56
CA ARG A 138 7.46 8.63 13.66
C ARG A 138 7.38 9.87 14.56
N ASP A 139 8.45 10.63 14.67
CA ASP A 139 8.56 11.90 15.40
C ASP A 139 7.40 12.87 15.13
N LEU A 140 6.77 12.79 13.94
CA LEU A 140 5.61 13.61 13.59
C LEU A 140 4.43 13.39 14.56
N LEU A 141 4.35 12.24 15.24
CA LEU A 141 3.29 11.84 16.17
C LEU A 141 3.74 11.61 17.62
N MET A 142 5.03 11.60 17.92
CA MET A 142 5.48 11.14 19.25
C MET A 142 5.40 12.22 20.32
N PHE A 143 5.57 13.49 19.93
CA PHE A 143 5.71 14.59 20.89
C PHE A 143 4.53 15.57 20.80
N PRO A 144 3.89 15.93 21.94
CA PRO A 144 2.80 16.92 21.97
C PRO A 144 3.27 18.32 21.58
N ASP A 145 4.56 18.62 21.77
CA ASP A 145 5.22 19.84 21.33
C ASP A 145 6.44 19.52 20.46
N THR A 146 6.66 20.32 19.42
CA THR A 146 7.79 20.20 18.51
C THR A 146 8.05 21.50 17.76
N SER A 147 9.31 21.77 17.44
CA SER A 147 9.70 22.84 16.52
C SER A 147 10.13 22.33 15.14
N TYR A 148 10.43 21.03 15.01
CA TYR A 148 11.13 20.43 13.87
C TYR A 148 10.42 19.23 13.23
N SER A 149 9.64 18.46 14.00
CA SER A 149 9.10 17.17 13.55
C SER A 149 7.99 17.34 12.51
N THR A 150 7.29 18.48 12.51
CA THR A 150 6.22 18.75 11.56
C THR A 150 5.98 20.25 11.33
N GLY A 151 5.49 20.57 10.13
CA GLY A 151 4.98 21.90 9.78
C GLY A 151 3.52 22.14 10.20
N PHE A 152 2.78 21.10 10.57
CA PHE A 152 1.40 21.20 11.08
C PHE A 152 1.43 21.36 12.60
N ARG A 153 1.79 22.57 13.04
CA ARG A 153 1.92 22.94 14.45
C ARG A 153 1.52 24.39 14.67
N ASN A 154 0.93 24.68 15.83
CA ASN A 154 0.54 26.03 16.23
C ASN A 154 1.48 26.53 17.33
N GLY A 155 2.41 27.42 17.01
CA GLY A 155 3.63 27.58 17.80
C GLY A 155 4.36 26.23 17.88
N THR A 156 4.67 25.75 19.08
CA THR A 156 5.26 24.41 19.28
C THR A 156 4.22 23.29 19.31
N VAL A 157 2.93 23.61 19.51
CA VAL A 157 1.91 22.58 19.73
C VAL A 157 1.74 21.73 18.47
N ASN A 158 2.05 20.44 18.57
CA ASN A 158 2.00 19.50 17.47
C ASN A 158 0.55 19.11 17.14
N LEU A 159 0.03 19.61 16.03
CA LEU A 159 -1.36 19.35 15.66
C LEU A 159 -1.54 17.93 15.09
N HIS A 160 -0.51 17.27 14.54
CA HIS A 160 -0.62 15.86 14.19
C HIS A 160 -0.81 15.00 15.44
N TYR A 161 -0.01 15.23 16.49
CA TYR A 161 -0.17 14.55 17.78
C TYR A 161 -1.60 14.68 18.31
N LEU A 162 -2.14 15.90 18.35
CA LEU A 162 -3.49 16.15 18.87
C LEU A 162 -4.61 15.41 18.15
N HIS A 163 -4.48 15.18 16.84
CA HIS A 163 -5.51 14.54 16.03
C HIS A 163 -5.32 13.03 15.92
N VAL A 164 -4.08 12.56 15.76
CA VAL A 164 -3.77 11.18 15.39
C VAL A 164 -3.36 10.36 16.61
N ASN A 165 -2.48 10.89 17.48
CA ASN A 165 -1.98 10.18 18.65
C ASN A 165 -2.99 10.26 19.81
N LYS A 166 -4.06 9.46 19.71
CA LYS A 166 -5.10 9.36 20.73
C LYS A 166 -5.31 7.91 21.13
N ALA A 167 -5.41 7.67 22.44
CA ALA A 167 -5.73 6.36 22.98
C ALA A 167 -7.08 5.83 22.47
N ILE A 168 -8.03 6.73 22.23
CA ILE A 168 -9.36 6.41 21.70
C ILE A 168 -9.67 7.35 20.53
N ARG A 169 -10.08 6.78 19.39
CA ARG A 169 -10.58 7.53 18.22
C ARG A 169 -9.63 8.61 17.69
N GLY A 170 -8.34 8.28 17.58
CA GLY A 170 -7.39 9.03 16.77
C GLY A 170 -7.84 9.07 15.30
N ARG A 171 -7.50 10.15 14.60
CA ARG A 171 -7.83 10.30 13.18
C ARG A 171 -6.79 9.54 12.37
N SER A 172 -7.24 8.73 11.43
CA SER A 172 -6.34 8.13 10.43
C SER A 172 -5.77 9.23 9.51
N CYS A 173 -4.61 8.98 8.92
CA CYS A 173 -3.98 9.90 7.96
C CYS A 173 -4.92 10.23 6.80
N LYS A 174 -5.70 9.24 6.34
CA LYS A 174 -6.64 9.38 5.22
C LYS A 174 -7.85 10.29 5.49
N LEU A 175 -8.07 10.68 6.75
CA LEU A 175 -9.14 11.62 7.08
C LEU A 175 -8.75 13.08 6.74
N CYS A 176 -7.48 13.32 6.43
CA CYS A 176 -6.98 14.63 6.01
C CYS A 176 -6.22 14.56 4.69
N HIS A 177 -5.55 13.43 4.40
CA HIS A 177 -4.66 13.28 3.25
C HIS A 177 -5.21 12.32 2.19
N GLU A 178 -4.96 12.65 0.92
CA GLU A 178 -5.09 11.71 -0.20
C GLU A 178 -3.69 11.20 -0.56
N MET A 179 -3.47 9.89 -0.39
CA MET A 179 -2.12 9.31 -0.37
C MET A 179 -1.53 9.07 -1.76
N HIS A 180 -2.33 9.09 -2.83
CA HIS A 180 -1.80 9.00 -4.19
C HIS A 180 -1.48 10.38 -4.77
N GLY A 181 -2.41 11.31 -4.64
CA GLY A 181 -2.23 12.70 -5.01
C GLY A 181 -3.46 13.54 -4.70
N ALA A 182 -3.28 14.84 -4.55
CA ALA A 182 -4.38 15.76 -4.28
C ALA A 182 -4.25 17.05 -5.09
N GLU A 183 -5.35 17.79 -5.18
CA GLU A 183 -5.33 19.13 -5.77
C GLU A 183 -4.72 20.18 -4.84
N GLN A 184 -4.68 19.89 -3.54
CA GLN A 184 -4.12 20.79 -2.54
C GLN A 184 -2.68 20.42 -2.16
N PRO A 185 -1.84 21.42 -1.82
CA PRO A 185 -0.48 21.16 -1.39
C PRO A 185 -0.45 20.29 -0.14
N LYS A 186 0.65 19.56 0.06
CA LYS A 186 0.83 18.61 1.16
C LYS A 186 -0.19 17.45 1.14
N MET A 187 -0.70 17.14 -0.05
CA MET A 187 -1.56 15.99 -0.30
C MET A 187 -2.83 16.06 0.56
N MET A 188 -3.32 17.28 0.80
CA MET A 188 -4.53 17.53 1.57
C MET A 188 -5.75 17.20 0.71
N ALA A 189 -6.64 16.37 1.22
CA ALA A 189 -7.85 16.01 0.49
C ALA A 189 -8.83 17.19 0.46
N ASP A 190 -9.45 17.45 -0.69
CA ASP A 190 -10.56 18.43 -0.76
C ASP A 190 -11.76 17.95 0.06
N THR A 191 -12.06 16.65 -0.06
CA THR A 191 -13.13 15.96 0.66
C THR A 191 -12.67 14.58 1.09
N VAL A 192 -13.17 14.12 2.24
CA VAL A 192 -12.95 12.75 2.73
C VAL A 192 -14.27 12.05 2.97
N SER A 193 -14.28 10.73 2.79
CA SER A 193 -15.50 9.94 2.97
C SER A 193 -15.73 9.63 4.45
N PHE A 194 -16.90 10.00 4.95
CA PHE A 194 -17.36 9.73 6.31
C PHE A 194 -18.75 9.09 6.27
N GLY A 195 -18.78 7.76 6.19
CA GLY A 195 -20.01 7.04 5.82
C GLY A 195 -20.47 7.47 4.43
N ASN A 196 -21.74 7.88 4.31
CA ASN A 196 -22.30 8.38 3.05
C ASN A 196 -22.03 9.87 2.80
N TRP A 197 -21.40 10.56 3.76
CA TRP A 197 -21.13 11.98 3.65
C TRP A 197 -19.72 12.24 3.12
N ARG A 198 -19.60 13.10 2.11
CA ARG A 198 -18.33 13.69 1.67
C ARG A 198 -18.05 14.94 2.50
N MET A 199 -17.23 14.77 3.53
CA MET A 199 -16.88 15.83 4.46
C MET A 199 -15.78 16.71 3.84
N PRO A 200 -16.02 18.02 3.62
CA PRO A 200 -15.00 18.90 3.09
C PRO A 200 -13.94 19.20 4.16
N VAL A 201 -12.65 19.14 3.81
CA VAL A 201 -11.57 19.51 4.75
C VAL A 201 -11.38 21.03 4.82
N LYS A 202 -11.62 21.71 3.67
CA LYS A 202 -11.46 23.16 3.48
C LYS A 202 -10.12 23.68 4.00
N PHE A 203 -9.04 22.97 3.70
CA PHE A 203 -7.71 23.42 4.07
C PHE A 203 -7.32 24.68 3.26
N LYS A 204 -6.75 25.66 3.94
CA LYS A 204 -6.17 26.87 3.34
C LYS A 204 -4.79 27.06 3.91
N MET A 205 -3.78 27.07 3.04
CA MET A 205 -2.40 27.25 3.44
C MET A 205 -2.06 28.74 3.60
N THR A 206 -1.25 29.07 4.60
CA THR A 206 -0.60 30.38 4.73
C THR A 206 0.92 30.19 4.69
N GLU A 207 1.69 31.27 4.63
CA GLU A 207 3.15 31.21 4.63
C GLU A 207 3.69 30.43 5.86
N ASN A 208 3.18 30.75 7.05
CA ASN A 208 3.66 30.20 8.31
C ASN A 208 2.74 29.13 8.91
N GLY A 209 1.64 28.76 8.25
CA GLY A 209 0.72 27.77 8.77
C GLY A 209 -0.46 27.50 7.84
N GLY A 210 -1.68 27.62 8.37
CA GLY A 210 -2.90 27.35 7.60
C GLY A 210 -4.16 27.34 8.45
N SER A 211 -5.26 26.91 7.85
CA SER A 211 -6.55 26.74 8.52
C SER A 211 -7.32 25.57 7.94
N CYS A 212 -8.21 24.99 8.75
CA CYS A 212 -9.11 23.91 8.34
C CYS A 212 -10.54 24.17 8.85
N PHE A 213 -11.54 23.76 8.08
CA PHE A 213 -12.94 23.68 8.51
C PHE A 213 -13.51 22.30 8.12
N PRO A 214 -13.07 21.22 8.80
CA PRO A 214 -13.32 19.86 8.35
C PRO A 214 -14.71 19.36 8.73
N GLY A 215 -15.69 20.23 8.98
CA GLY A 215 -17.02 19.85 9.49
C GLY A 215 -17.06 19.23 10.91
N CYS A 216 -15.91 18.89 11.50
CA CYS A 216 -15.79 18.33 12.85
C CYS A 216 -15.71 19.40 13.95
N HIS A 217 -15.15 20.57 13.64
CA HIS A 217 -15.01 21.72 14.52
C HIS A 217 -15.11 23.01 13.70
N GLU A 218 -15.39 24.13 14.36
CA GLU A 218 -15.33 25.47 13.74
C GLU A 218 -13.97 25.75 13.13
N THR A 219 -13.86 26.77 12.26
CA THR A 219 -12.61 27.05 11.55
C THR A 219 -11.49 27.28 12.55
N ARG A 220 -10.45 26.46 12.49
CA ARG A 220 -9.24 26.65 13.30
C ARG A 220 -8.09 27.02 12.39
N GLN A 221 -7.33 28.01 12.86
CA GLN A 221 -6.10 28.47 12.21
C GLN A 221 -4.90 27.99 13.00
N TYR A 222 -3.74 27.97 12.39
CA TYR A 222 -2.49 27.74 13.07
C TYR A 222 -1.38 28.53 12.40
N ASP A 223 -0.41 28.95 13.20
CA ASP A 223 0.77 29.63 12.72
C ASP A 223 1.97 29.16 13.55
N ARG A 224 3.07 28.82 12.87
CA ARG A 224 4.28 28.27 13.47
C ARG A 224 5.11 29.30 14.24
N LYS A 225 4.97 30.59 13.93
CA LYS A 225 5.73 31.71 14.50
C LYS A 225 4.87 32.51 15.49
N ALA A 226 3.66 32.89 15.08
CA ALA A 226 2.73 33.69 15.87
C ALA A 226 1.56 32.81 16.34
N ARG A 227 1.77 32.02 17.40
CA ARG A 227 0.78 31.05 17.91
C ARG A 227 -0.62 31.67 17.95
N THR A 228 -1.54 31.04 17.23
CA THR A 228 -2.95 31.44 17.24
C THR A 228 -3.61 31.01 18.54
N VAL A 229 -4.39 31.92 19.14
CA VAL A 229 -5.20 31.62 20.33
C VAL A 229 -6.62 31.36 19.86
N HIS A 230 -7.13 30.17 20.15
CA HIS A 230 -8.52 29.82 19.89
C HIS A 230 -9.28 29.86 21.21
N PRO A 231 -10.51 30.38 21.25
CA PRO A 231 -11.36 30.26 22.43
C PRO A 231 -11.45 28.79 22.83
N GLU A 232 -11.29 28.48 24.12
CA GLU A 232 -11.50 27.12 24.59
C GLU A 232 -12.95 26.73 24.30
N SER A 233 -13.15 25.58 23.63
CA SER A 233 -14.45 24.93 23.64
C SER A 233 -14.72 24.58 25.10
N ARG A 234 -15.72 25.23 25.72
CA ARG A 234 -16.18 24.94 27.08
C ARG A 234 -16.14 23.43 27.32
N ASN A 235 -15.19 22.98 28.15
CA ASN A 235 -15.17 21.60 28.63
C ASN A 235 -16.40 21.44 29.54
N THR A 236 -17.44 20.77 29.06
CA THR A 236 -18.58 20.35 29.89
C THR A 236 -18.23 19.08 30.67
N GLU A 237 -17.08 19.07 31.36
CA GLU A 237 -16.58 17.91 32.10
C GLU A 237 -16.43 18.17 33.59
N ASN A 238 -17.17 19.16 34.12
CA ASN A 238 -17.28 19.45 35.56
C ASN A 238 -18.74 19.69 36.03
N ASP A 239 -19.74 19.18 35.30
CA ASP A 239 -21.10 19.01 35.82
C ASP A 239 -21.37 17.52 36.03
N LYS A 240 -20.83 16.97 37.13
CA LYS A 240 -21.39 15.89 37.94
C LYS A 240 -20.52 15.62 39.18
#